data_AF-A0A1F3VIG9-F1
#
_entry.id   AF-A0A1F3VIG9-F1
#
_cell.length_a   1.000
_cell.length_b   1.000
_cell.length_c   1.000
_cell.angle_alpha   90.00
_cell.angle_beta   90.00
_cell.angle_gamma   90.00
#
_symmetry.space_group_name_H-M   'P 1'
#
loop_
_entity.id
_entity.type
_entity.pdbx_description
1 polymer ?
#
loop_
_entity_poly.entity_id
_entity_poly.type
_entity_poly.pdbx_seq_one_letter_code
_entity_poly.pdbx_strand_id
1 'polypeptide(L)'
;MIKSVGIFLLAFIIIGCSSTTTITSNDKEAKIYVDGELKGTGSIVHTDTKIVGSTTSIKFQKEGCEPVNYTLTRSEEFDAGACAGGVFVLVPFLWVMKYKPVHSYEFTCEKR
;
A
#
# COMPACT_ATOMS: atom_id res chain seq x y z
N MET A 1 -29.38 -10.31 -23.55
CA MET A 1 -28.87 -10.84 -22.27
C MET A 1 -27.39 -10.56 -22.04
N ILE A 2 -26.51 -10.72 -23.05
CA ILE A 2 -25.04 -10.47 -22.93
C ILE A 2 -24.69 -9.02 -22.52
N LYS A 3 -25.42 -8.01 -23.01
CA LYS A 3 -25.14 -6.59 -22.69
C LYS A 3 -25.31 -6.26 -21.21
N SER A 4 -26.27 -6.88 -20.52
CA SER A 4 -26.50 -6.62 -19.08
C SER A 4 -25.45 -7.28 -18.19
N VAL A 5 -24.90 -8.43 -18.60
CA VAL A 5 -23.83 -9.13 -17.86
C VAL A 5 -22.53 -8.33 -17.87
N GLY A 6 -22.18 -7.72 -19.02
CA GLY A 6 -20.98 -6.88 -19.13
C GLY A 6 -21.05 -5.62 -18.23
N ILE A 7 -22.23 -5.03 -18.06
CA ILE A 7 -22.45 -3.86 -17.19
C ILE A 7 -22.27 -4.25 -15.71
N PHE A 8 -22.79 -5.41 -15.29
CA PHE A 8 -22.60 -5.90 -13.93
C PHE A 8 -21.14 -6.23 -13.63
N LEU A 9 -20.41 -6.88 -14.57
CA LEU A 9 -18.99 -7.20 -14.37
C LEU A 9 -18.12 -5.95 -14.23
N LEU A 10 -18.40 -4.89 -15.01
CA LEU A 10 -17.70 -3.61 -14.93
C LEU A 10 -17.96 -2.89 -13.59
N ALA A 11 -19.15 -3.05 -13.02
CA ALA A 11 -19.52 -2.46 -11.74
C ALA A 11 -18.82 -3.12 -10.53
N PHE A 12 -18.30 -4.35 -10.65
CA PHE A 12 -17.52 -4.98 -9.57
C PHE A 12 -16.05 -4.55 -9.56
N ILE A 13 -15.48 -4.14 -10.71
CA ILE A 13 -14.08 -3.70 -10.79
C ILE A 13 -13.85 -2.39 -10.01
N ILE A 14 -14.87 -1.53 -9.91
CA ILE A 14 -14.80 -0.27 -9.15
C ILE A 14 -14.82 -0.47 -7.63
N ILE A 15 -15.12 -1.67 -7.13
CA ILE A 15 -15.09 -1.99 -5.70
C ILE A 15 -13.70 -2.54 -5.35
N GLY A 16 -12.70 -1.66 -5.25
CA GLY A 16 -11.35 -2.05 -4.87
C GLY A 16 -11.27 -2.51 -3.41
N CYS A 17 -10.50 -3.57 -3.12
CA CYS A 17 -10.25 -4.01 -1.74
C CYS A 17 -9.08 -3.22 -1.14
N SER A 18 -9.34 -2.54 -0.02
CA SER A 18 -8.29 -1.77 0.65
C SER A 18 -7.33 -2.66 1.43
N SER A 19 -6.06 -2.27 1.46
CA SER A 19 -5.04 -2.84 2.33
C SER A 19 -4.43 -1.71 3.15
N THR A 20 -4.23 -1.98 4.43
CA THR A 20 -3.69 -1.02 5.39
C THR A 20 -2.40 -1.55 5.98
N THR A 21 -1.40 -0.68 6.12
CA THR A 21 -0.14 -0.95 6.81
C THR A 21 0.28 0.23 7.65
N THR A 22 0.97 -0.03 8.76
CA THR A 22 1.68 1.01 9.52
C THR A 22 3.12 1.07 9.04
N ILE A 23 3.58 2.27 8.66
CA ILE A 23 4.97 2.54 8.29
C ILE A 23 5.62 3.26 9.47
N THR A 24 6.65 2.66 10.04
CA THR A 24 7.38 3.19 11.20
C THR A 24 8.85 3.42 10.87
N SER A 25 9.42 4.45 11.49
CA SER A 25 10.83 4.79 11.47
C SER A 25 11.42 4.61 12.88
N ASN A 26 12.69 4.21 12.96
CA ASN A 26 13.46 4.28 14.21
C ASN A 26 13.67 5.74 14.69
N ASP A 27 13.71 6.71 13.78
CA ASP A 27 13.78 8.15 14.10
C ASP A 27 12.38 8.77 14.09
N LYS A 28 11.94 9.25 15.26
CA LYS A 28 10.62 9.89 15.45
C LYS A 28 10.49 11.24 14.75
N GLU A 29 11.59 11.92 14.48
CA GLU A 29 11.61 13.24 13.84
C GLU A 29 11.71 13.15 12.31
N ALA A 30 11.96 11.96 11.76
CA ALA A 30 12.03 11.75 10.33
C ALA A 30 10.66 11.97 9.68
N LYS A 31 10.61 12.85 8.68
CA LYS A 31 9.42 13.10 7.84
C LYS A 31 9.26 11.95 6.86
N ILE A 32 8.05 11.41 6.81
CA ILE A 32 7.68 10.30 5.95
C ILE A 32 6.85 10.83 4.79
N TYR A 33 7.37 10.64 3.58
CA TYR A 33 6.71 10.96 2.34
C TYR A 33 6.26 9.67 1.66
N VAL A 34 5.03 9.64 1.17
CA VAL A 34 4.47 8.51 0.42
C VAL A 34 4.07 9.02 -0.96
N ASP A 35 4.63 8.42 -2.01
CA ASP A 35 4.46 8.85 -3.41
C ASP A 35 4.73 10.36 -3.60
N GLY A 36 5.69 10.89 -2.84
CA GLY A 36 6.11 12.30 -2.88
C GLY A 36 5.32 13.25 -1.95
N GLU A 37 4.23 12.81 -1.35
CA GLU A 37 3.40 13.61 -0.44
C GLU A 37 3.80 13.41 1.02
N LEU A 38 3.94 14.49 1.79
CA LEU A 38 4.22 14.40 3.23
C LEU A 38 3.00 13.84 3.97
N LYS A 39 3.15 12.66 4.60
CA LYS A 39 2.07 12.03 5.37
C LYS A 39 2.21 12.20 6.88
N GLY A 40 3.42 12.44 7.39
CA GLY A 40 3.65 12.63 8.81
C GLY A 40 5.11 12.45 9.22
N THR A 41 5.33 12.14 10.49
CA THR A 41 6.67 11.94 11.08
C THR A 41 6.68 10.71 11.98
N GLY A 42 7.79 9.96 12.00
CA GLY A 42 8.02 8.82 12.88
C GLY A 42 7.17 7.57 12.61
N SER A 43 5.84 7.67 12.61
CA SER A 43 4.92 6.57 12.35
C SER A 43 3.65 7.08 11.65
N ILE A 44 3.27 6.44 10.55
CA ILE A 44 2.06 6.78 9.80
C ILE A 44 1.29 5.52 9.40
N VAL A 45 -0.04 5.64 9.35
CA VAL A 45 -0.91 4.59 8.78
C VAL A 45 -1.11 4.91 7.31
N HIS A 46 -0.85 3.92 6.46
CA HIS A 46 -1.04 4.00 5.01
C HIS A 46 -2.10 2.98 4.58
N THR A 47 -3.08 3.45 3.82
CA THR A 47 -4.14 2.61 3.26
C THR A 47 -4.30 2.93 1.78
N ASP A 48 -4.37 1.88 0.95
CA ASP A 48 -4.67 2.02 -0.47
C ASP A 48 -5.51 0.86 -1.02
N THR A 49 -6.01 1.04 -2.24
CA THR A 49 -6.75 0.03 -3.02
C THR A 49 -5.97 -0.39 -4.27
N LYS A 50 -4.63 -0.28 -4.26
CA LYS A 50 -3.78 -0.67 -5.40
C LYS A 50 -3.90 -2.19 -5.65
N ILE A 51 -3.63 -2.62 -6.88
CA ILE A 51 -3.65 -4.04 -7.25
C ILE A 51 -2.35 -4.74 -6.82
N VAL A 52 -2.37 -6.08 -6.81
CA VAL A 52 -1.20 -6.93 -6.55
C VAL A 52 -0.01 -6.53 -7.42
N GLY A 53 1.18 -6.48 -6.82
CA GLY A 53 2.42 -6.10 -7.50
C GLY A 53 2.59 -4.59 -7.71
N SER A 54 1.61 -3.76 -7.34
CA SER A 54 1.79 -2.30 -7.35
C SER A 54 2.82 -1.89 -6.32
N THR A 55 3.62 -0.89 -6.66
CA THR A 55 4.66 -0.31 -5.80
C THR A 55 4.27 1.08 -5.31
N THR A 56 4.67 1.39 -4.09
CA THR A 56 4.50 2.68 -3.42
C THR A 56 5.87 3.17 -2.97
N SER A 57 6.23 4.38 -3.37
CA SER A 57 7.52 4.99 -3.01
C SER A 57 7.41 5.61 -1.62
N ILE A 58 8.32 5.22 -0.71
CA ILE A 58 8.40 5.77 0.64
C ILE A 58 9.73 6.51 0.75
N LYS A 59 9.69 7.78 1.15
CA LYS A 59 10.91 8.57 1.36
C LYS A 59 10.94 9.09 2.79
N PHE A 60 12.05 8.84 3.48
CA PHE A 60 12.36 9.41 4.78
C PHE A 60 13.30 10.59 4.61
N GLN A 61 12.99 11.71 5.24
CA GLN A 61 13.78 12.92 5.15
C GLN A 61 13.83 13.63 6.50
N LYS A 62 15.01 14.13 6.87
CA LYS A 62 15.23 14.97 8.03
C LYS A 62 16.12 16.14 7.64
N GLU A 63 15.94 17.28 8.29
CA GLU A 63 16.73 18.48 8.01
C GLU A 63 18.23 18.22 8.28
N GLY A 64 19.08 18.59 7.33
CA GLY A 64 20.53 18.35 7.42
C GLY A 64 20.98 16.90 7.17
N CYS A 65 20.06 15.99 6.82
CA CYS A 65 20.36 14.60 6.51
C CYS A 65 20.06 14.29 5.04
N GLU A 66 20.75 13.30 4.47
CA GLU A 66 20.40 12.77 3.15
C GLU A 66 19.06 12.00 3.19
N PRO A 67 18.20 12.16 2.17
CA PRO A 67 16.93 11.44 2.11
C PRO A 67 17.15 9.97 1.73
N VAL A 68 16.44 9.06 2.39
CA VAL A 68 16.47 7.62 2.09
C VAL A 68 15.15 7.20 1.45
N ASN A 69 15.22 6.45 0.35
CA ASN A 69 14.04 5.95 -0.36
C ASN A 69 13.90 4.45 -0.19
N TYR A 70 12.67 4.01 0.07
CA TYR A 70 12.24 2.63 0.15
C TYR A 70 11.08 2.38 -0.80
N THR A 71 10.82 1.11 -1.09
CA THR A 71 9.70 0.70 -1.93
C THR A 71 8.86 -0.32 -1.19
N LEU A 72 7.59 0.00 -1.03
CA LEU A 72 6.57 -0.91 -0.50
C LEU A 72 5.82 -1.53 -1.69
N THR A 73 5.73 -2.85 -1.73
CA THR A 73 5.04 -3.57 -2.83
C THR A 73 3.87 -4.36 -2.29
N ARG A 74 2.72 -4.29 -2.97
CA ARG A 74 1.51 -5.01 -2.56
C ARG A 74 1.55 -6.47 -3.00
N SER A 75 2.37 -7.27 -2.34
CA SER A 75 2.56 -8.69 -2.67
C SER A 75 3.05 -9.52 -1.48
N GLU A 76 2.65 -9.16 -0.25
CA GLU A 76 3.32 -9.63 0.96
C GLU A 76 2.55 -10.70 1.72
N GLU A 77 1.22 -10.55 1.82
CA GLU A 77 0.35 -11.48 2.55
C GLU A 77 -0.86 -11.87 1.70
N PHE A 78 -1.23 -13.15 1.71
CA PHE A 78 -2.38 -13.65 0.95
C PHE A 78 -3.69 -13.41 1.72
N ASP A 79 -4.67 -12.81 1.05
CA ASP A 79 -6.02 -12.61 1.59
C ASP A 79 -6.96 -13.72 1.10
N ALA A 80 -7.16 -14.72 1.96
CA ALA A 80 -8.10 -15.81 1.71
C ALA A 80 -9.55 -15.32 1.53
N GLY A 81 -9.94 -14.22 2.19
CA GLY A 81 -11.26 -13.61 2.05
C GLY A 81 -11.47 -13.01 0.67
N ALA A 82 -10.48 -12.26 0.16
CA ALA A 82 -10.50 -11.75 -1.21
C ALA A 82 -10.50 -12.88 -2.25
N CYS A 83 -9.76 -13.97 -2.00
CA CYS A 83 -9.77 -15.14 -2.88
C CYS A 83 -11.14 -15.83 -2.92
N ALA A 84 -11.72 -16.13 -1.76
CA ALA A 84 -13.06 -16.72 -1.68
C ALA A 84 -14.12 -15.81 -2.32
N GLY A 85 -14.08 -14.51 -2.03
CA GLY A 85 -14.94 -13.51 -2.67
C GLY A 85 -14.78 -13.47 -4.18
N GLY A 86 -13.55 -13.66 -4.70
CA GLY A 86 -13.30 -13.75 -6.13
C GLY A 86 -13.97 -14.96 -6.79
N VAL A 87 -13.93 -16.12 -6.14
CA VAL A 87 -14.57 -17.35 -6.63
C VAL A 87 -16.10 -17.23 -6.63
N PHE A 88 -16.69 -16.67 -5.57
CA PHE A 88 -18.16 -16.65 -5.39
C PHE A 88 -18.87 -15.41 -5.92
N VAL A 89 -18.18 -14.27 -5.99
CA VAL A 89 -18.76 -12.95 -6.30
C VAL A 89 -18.06 -12.30 -7.50
N LEU A 90 -17.18 -13.02 -8.19
CA LEU A 90 -16.41 -12.53 -9.34
C LEU A 90 -15.57 -11.27 -9.02
N VAL A 91 -15.17 -11.10 -7.75
CA VAL A 91 -14.18 -10.07 -7.38
C VAL A 91 -12.88 -10.38 -8.14
N PRO A 92 -12.29 -9.41 -8.86
CA PRO A 92 -11.07 -9.68 -9.59
C PRO A 92 -9.98 -10.14 -8.61
N PHE A 93 -9.25 -11.21 -8.96
CA PHE A 93 -8.12 -11.70 -8.15
C PHE A 93 -6.94 -10.70 -8.09
N LEU A 94 -7.11 -9.49 -8.61
CA LEU A 94 -6.14 -8.40 -8.55
C LEU A 94 -5.86 -7.92 -7.12
N TRP A 95 -6.71 -8.22 -6.13
CA TRP A 95 -6.53 -7.79 -4.73
C TRP A 95 -6.29 -8.94 -3.74
N VAL A 96 -5.96 -10.13 -4.22
CA VAL A 96 -5.69 -11.30 -3.34
C VAL A 96 -4.45 -11.15 -2.48
N MET A 97 -3.60 -10.15 -2.76
CA MET A 97 -2.42 -9.85 -1.95
C MET A 97 -2.60 -8.53 -1.20
N LYS A 98 -2.11 -8.52 0.04
CA LYS A 98 -2.09 -7.40 0.98
C LYS A 98 -0.67 -7.04 1.39
N TYR A 99 -0.56 -5.89 2.03
CA TYR A 99 0.61 -5.53 2.82
C TYR A 99 0.62 -6.32 4.12
N LYS A 100 1.81 -6.53 4.69
CA LYS A 100 1.96 -6.84 6.11
C LYS A 100 1.40 -5.68 6.94
N PRO A 101 0.90 -5.94 8.15
CA PRO A 101 0.25 -4.91 8.97
C PRO A 101 1.21 -3.82 9.47
N VAL A 102 2.51 -4.13 9.58
CA VAL A 102 3.54 -3.22 10.10
C VAL A 102 4.83 -3.38 9.31
N HIS A 103 5.41 -2.25 8.92
CA HIS A 103 6.71 -2.11 8.29
C HIS A 103 7.59 -1.13 9.04
N SER A 104 8.67 -1.64 9.62
CA SER A 104 9.68 -0.82 10.30
C SER A 104 10.87 -0.59 9.37
N TYR A 105 11.19 0.66 9.10
CA TYR A 105 12.34 1.08 8.30
C TYR A 105 13.41 1.69 9.20
N GLU A 106 14.66 1.40 8.86
CA GLU A 106 15.80 2.08 9.48
C GLU A 106 16.09 3.38 8.72
N PHE A 107 16.23 4.46 9.46
CA PHE A 107 16.66 5.75 8.95
C PHE A 107 17.88 6.18 9.76
N THR A 108 18.99 6.35 9.06
CA THR A 108 20.23 6.87 9.63
C THR A 108 20.46 8.25 9.02
N CYS A 109 20.64 9.25 9.88
CA CYS A 109 20.99 10.59 9.42
C CYS A 109 22.45 10.60 8.97
N GLU A 110 22.68 10.46 7.67
CA GLU A 110 23.96 10.77 7.05
C GLU A 110 23.96 12.27 6.72
N LYS A 111 24.87 13.02 7.34
CA LYS A 111 24.96 14.47 7.15
C LYS A 111 25.52 14.74 5.75
N ARG A 112 24.84 15.64 5.04
CA ARG A 112 25.25 16.12 3.72
C ARG A 112 26.37 17.15 3.80
#